data_AF-A0A261CP68-F1
#
_entry.id   AF-A0A261CP68-F1
#
_cell.length_a   1.000
_cell.length_b   1.000
_cell.length_c   1.000
_cell.angle_alpha   90.00
_cell.angle_beta   90.00
_cell.angle_gamma   90.00
#
_symmetry.space_group_name_H-M   'P 1'
#
loop_
_entity.id
_entity.type
_entity.pdbx_description
1 polymer ?
#
loop_
_entity_poly.entity_id
_entity_poly.type
_entity_poly.pdbx_seq_one_letter_code
_entity_poly.pdbx_strand_id
1 'polypeptide(L)'
;MLLSVIDFSDLLSFFAFDHFKEMRLLLSLLLVNFVVASYNNWACGSGTISTFFAYLVSLPAKDSEREGKYDINWCCSNHDAQYDAIDAGQLYITKGQSDWEFKQCLSNSKHFYSREIVKNVYGWSVQLNTWFNENIYCKFAWC
;
A
#
# COMPACT_ATOMS: atom_id res chain seq x y z
N MET A 1 -2.23 56.67 26.39
CA MET A 1 -3.01 55.95 27.44
C MET A 1 -3.82 54.88 26.72
N LEU A 2 -3.60 53.59 27.08
CA LEU A 2 -4.31 52.34 26.69
C LEU A 2 -4.16 51.89 25.21
N LEU A 3 -3.29 50.89 24.92
CA LEU A 3 -3.48 49.42 24.98
C LEU A 3 -4.54 48.94 23.97
N SER A 4 -4.21 48.12 22.98
CA SER A 4 -4.06 46.67 23.23
C SER A 4 -2.84 46.05 22.53
N VAL A 5 -2.02 45.42 23.36
CA VAL A 5 -1.07 44.37 23.01
C VAL A 5 -1.84 43.26 22.29
N ILE A 6 -1.48 42.96 21.04
CA ILE A 6 -1.81 41.66 20.46
C ILE A 6 -0.93 40.69 21.23
N ASP A 7 -1.54 39.90 22.11
CA ASP A 7 -0.82 38.95 22.95
C ASP A 7 -0.17 37.92 22.03
N PHE A 8 1.12 37.67 22.20
CA PHE A 8 1.87 36.71 21.38
C PHE A 8 1.27 35.30 21.52
N SER A 9 0.54 35.05 22.62
CA SER A 9 -0.27 33.85 22.82
C SER A 9 -1.44 33.70 21.83
N ASP A 10 -2.04 34.79 21.35
CA ASP A 10 -3.18 34.76 20.43
C ASP A 10 -2.74 34.41 19.00
N LEU A 11 -1.55 34.87 18.59
CA LEU A 11 -0.91 34.46 17.33
C LEU A 11 -0.45 33.00 17.37
N LEU A 12 0.18 32.56 18.47
CA LEU A 12 0.58 31.17 18.67
C LEU A 12 -0.62 30.22 18.72
N SER A 13 -1.73 30.63 19.33
CA SER A 13 -2.96 29.83 19.34
C SER A 13 -3.70 29.85 18.01
N PHE A 14 -3.65 30.92 17.22
CA PHE A 14 -4.18 30.92 15.84
C PHE A 14 -3.37 29.98 14.92
N PHE A 15 -2.03 30.04 14.97
CA PHE A 15 -1.17 29.11 14.22
C PHE A 15 -1.29 27.65 14.73
N ALA A 16 -1.45 27.43 16.03
CA ALA A 16 -1.69 26.10 16.58
C ALA A 16 -3.09 25.56 16.25
N PHE A 17 -4.11 26.42 16.15
CA PHE A 17 -5.49 26.03 15.85
C PHE A 17 -5.68 25.68 14.37
N ASP A 18 -5.02 26.38 13.45
CA ASP A 18 -5.01 26.02 12.02
C ASP A 18 -4.23 24.72 11.78
N HIS A 19 -3.04 24.55 12.37
CA HIS A 19 -2.32 23.27 12.29
C HIS A 19 -3.12 22.10 12.87
N PHE A 20 -3.88 22.32 13.94
CA PHE A 20 -4.71 21.27 14.53
C PHE A 20 -5.93 20.93 13.68
N LYS A 21 -6.54 21.90 12.98
CA LYS A 21 -7.58 21.65 11.98
C LYS A 21 -7.05 20.91 10.76
N GLU A 22 -5.88 21.28 10.26
CA GLU A 22 -5.24 20.59 9.14
C GLU A 22 -4.85 19.15 9.52
N MET A 23 -4.25 18.93 10.69
CA MET A 23 -3.97 17.59 11.19
C MET A 23 -5.23 16.74 11.37
N ARG A 24 -6.33 17.33 11.86
CA ARG A 24 -7.63 16.64 11.96
C ARG A 24 -8.22 16.29 10.60
N LEU A 25 -8.08 17.16 9.62
CA LEU A 25 -8.55 16.93 8.26
C LEU A 25 -7.74 15.83 7.57
N LEU A 26 -6.41 15.87 7.70
CA LEU A 26 -5.51 14.83 7.22
C LEU A 26 -5.78 13.48 7.89
N LEU A 27 -5.99 13.46 9.20
CA LEU A 27 -6.33 12.25 9.94
C LEU A 27 -7.70 11.68 9.50
N SER A 28 -8.67 12.56 9.26
CA SER A 28 -10.00 12.17 8.78
C SER A 28 -9.94 11.62 7.35
N LEU A 29 -9.15 12.24 6.46
CA LEU A 29 -8.86 11.73 5.11
C LEU A 29 -8.16 10.37 5.17
N LEU A 30 -7.19 10.19 6.07
CA LEU A 30 -6.50 8.92 6.28
C LEU A 30 -7.48 7.82 6.69
N LEU A 31 -8.36 8.10 7.66
CA LEU A 31 -9.38 7.17 8.14
C LEU A 31 -10.42 6.83 7.08
N VAL A 32 -10.85 7.79 6.25
CA VAL A 32 -11.77 7.52 5.13
C VAL A 32 -11.11 6.59 4.12
N ASN A 33 -9.87 6.87 3.71
CA ASN A 33 -9.14 6.02 2.76
C ASN A 33 -8.94 4.59 3.31
N PHE A 34 -8.74 4.46 4.62
CA PHE A 34 -8.65 3.17 5.29
C PHE A 34 -9.94 2.36 5.16
N VAL A 35 -11.10 2.98 5.41
CA VAL A 35 -12.41 2.33 5.28
C VAL A 35 -12.71 1.96 3.81
N VAL A 36 -12.36 2.84 2.86
CA VAL A 36 -12.57 2.59 1.43
C VAL A 36 -11.73 1.41 0.93
N ALA A 37 -10.47 1.30 1.36
CA ALA A 37 -9.63 0.16 1.03
C ALA A 37 -10.26 -1.18 1.47
N SER A 38 -10.88 -1.22 2.66
CA SER A 38 -11.59 -2.41 3.15
C SER A 38 -12.90 -2.70 2.40
N TYR A 39 -13.62 -1.68 1.94
CA TYR A 39 -14.90 -1.86 1.25
C TYR A 39 -14.74 -2.24 -0.23
N ASN A 40 -13.71 -1.76 -0.91
CA ASN A 40 -13.51 -1.96 -2.34
C ASN A 40 -12.88 -3.32 -2.71
N ASN A 41 -12.90 -4.32 -1.82
CA ASN A 41 -12.27 -5.63 -2.02
C ASN A 41 -10.82 -5.51 -2.51
N TRP A 42 -10.06 -4.57 -1.93
CA TRP A 42 -8.67 -4.37 -2.30
C TRP A 42 -7.86 -5.63 -1.98
N ALA A 43 -7.27 -6.24 -3.02
CA ALA A 43 -6.64 -7.55 -2.92
C ALA A 43 -5.14 -7.47 -2.63
N CYS A 44 -4.51 -6.29 -2.72
CA CYS A 44 -3.08 -6.16 -2.54
C CYS A 44 -2.69 -5.84 -1.09
N GLY A 45 -1.79 -6.63 -0.52
CA GLY A 45 -1.15 -6.38 0.77
C GLY A 45 -1.45 -7.46 1.80
N SER A 46 -0.46 -7.77 2.64
CA SER A 46 -0.59 -8.76 3.71
C SER A 46 -0.95 -8.09 5.03
N GLY A 47 -2.22 -8.19 5.42
CA GLY A 47 -2.76 -7.59 6.64
C GLY A 47 -2.97 -6.08 6.55
N THR A 48 -3.66 -5.55 7.57
CA THR A 48 -4.29 -4.23 7.58
C THR A 48 -3.40 -3.05 7.18
N ILE A 49 -2.16 -3.00 7.68
CA ILE A 49 -1.24 -1.88 7.43
C ILE A 49 -0.68 -1.96 6.00
N SER A 50 -0.27 -3.15 5.56
CA SER A 50 0.28 -3.36 4.22
C SER A 50 -0.77 -3.07 3.16
N THR A 51 -2.00 -3.55 3.36
CA THR A 51 -3.16 -3.30 2.50
C THR A 51 -3.44 -1.79 2.36
N PHE A 52 -3.35 -1.03 3.46
CA PHE A 52 -3.55 0.41 3.43
C PHE A 52 -2.50 1.15 2.58
N PHE A 53 -1.21 0.86 2.78
CA PHE A 53 -0.15 1.48 1.98
C PHE A 53 -0.19 1.05 0.52
N ALA A 54 -0.51 -0.22 0.27
CA ALA A 54 -0.74 -0.75 -1.06
C ALA A 54 -1.84 0.06 -1.77
N TYR A 55 -2.98 0.27 -1.12
CA TYR A 55 -4.07 1.08 -1.65
C TYR A 55 -3.64 2.53 -1.94
N LEU A 56 -2.96 3.20 -1.01
CA LEU A 56 -2.50 4.58 -1.19
C LEU A 56 -1.56 4.75 -2.39
N VAL A 57 -0.60 3.83 -2.55
CA VAL A 57 0.33 3.85 -3.70
C VAL A 57 -0.42 3.66 -5.01
N SER A 58 -1.54 2.94 -4.98
CA SER A 58 -2.35 2.64 -6.16
C SER A 58 -3.43 3.67 -6.47
N LEU A 59 -3.70 4.64 -5.59
CA LEU A 59 -4.70 5.69 -5.83
C LEU A 59 -4.52 6.46 -7.15
N PRO A 60 -3.30 6.82 -7.60
CA PRO A 60 -3.12 7.52 -8.87
C PRO A 60 -3.29 6.60 -10.10
N ALA A 61 -3.38 5.30 -9.87
CA ALA A 61 -3.46 4.27 -10.90
C ALA A 61 -4.92 4.09 -11.35
N LYS A 62 -5.19 4.41 -12.61
CA LYS A 62 -6.55 4.37 -13.20
C LYS A 62 -7.07 2.95 -13.52
N ASP A 63 -6.26 1.93 -13.27
CA ASP A 63 -6.61 0.50 -13.34
C ASP A 63 -7.17 -0.05 -12.02
N SER A 64 -7.08 0.68 -10.91
CA SER A 64 -7.71 0.25 -9.65
C SER A 64 -9.25 0.21 -9.72
N GLU A 65 -9.85 0.91 -10.69
CA GLU A 65 -11.31 1.04 -10.88
C GLU A 65 -11.87 0.16 -12.01
N ARG A 66 -11.02 -0.54 -12.79
CA ARG A 66 -11.47 -1.42 -13.88
C ARG A 66 -11.15 -2.88 -13.54
N GLU A 67 -12.08 -3.77 -13.91
CA GLU A 67 -11.88 -5.21 -13.85
C GLU A 67 -11.34 -5.68 -15.21
N GLY A 68 -10.04 -5.93 -15.26
CA GLY A 68 -9.32 -6.35 -16.45
C GLY A 68 -8.12 -7.20 -16.11
N LYS A 69 -7.74 -8.07 -17.05
CA LYS A 69 -6.50 -8.83 -16.97
C LYS A 69 -5.34 -7.82 -16.91
N TYR A 70 -4.43 -8.00 -15.94
CA TYR A 70 -3.29 -7.11 -15.63
C TYR A 70 -3.60 -5.84 -14.83
N ASP A 71 -4.81 -5.69 -14.29
CA ASP A 71 -5.09 -4.65 -13.29
C ASP A 71 -4.48 -5.03 -11.93
N ILE A 72 -4.22 -4.04 -11.08
CA ILE A 72 -3.42 -4.19 -9.85
C ILE A 72 -4.00 -5.29 -8.95
N ASN A 73 -5.31 -5.25 -8.68
CA ASN A 73 -5.98 -6.27 -7.87
C ASN A 73 -5.88 -7.66 -8.50
N TRP A 74 -6.02 -7.79 -9.83
CA TRP A 74 -5.88 -9.07 -10.51
C TRP A 74 -4.47 -9.65 -10.34
N CYS A 75 -3.45 -8.81 -10.53
CA CYS A 75 -2.06 -9.22 -10.33
C CYS A 75 -1.80 -9.68 -8.89
N CYS A 76 -2.34 -8.98 -7.89
CA CYS A 76 -2.20 -9.35 -6.49
C CYS A 76 -2.92 -10.65 -6.15
N SER A 77 -4.19 -10.80 -6.56
CA SER A 77 -4.93 -12.04 -6.32
C SER A 77 -4.26 -13.26 -6.95
N ASN A 78 -3.68 -13.11 -8.15
CA ASN A 78 -2.93 -14.19 -8.78
C ASN A 78 -1.62 -14.51 -8.04
N HIS A 79 -0.92 -13.49 -7.53
CA HIS A 79 0.31 -13.66 -6.75
C HIS A 79 0.05 -14.34 -5.41
N ASP A 80 -0.98 -13.92 -4.68
CA ASP A 80 -1.40 -14.55 -3.41
C ASP A 80 -1.79 -16.02 -3.63
N ALA A 81 -2.58 -16.31 -4.67
CA ALA A 81 -2.96 -17.69 -5.01
C ALA A 81 -1.75 -18.57 -5.37
N GLN A 82 -0.71 -18.01 -6.01
CA GLN A 82 0.54 -18.71 -6.26
C GLN A 82 1.27 -19.01 -4.96
N TYR A 83 1.36 -18.04 -4.03
CA TYR A 83 1.97 -18.24 -2.72
C TYR A 83 1.26 -19.34 -1.92
N ASP A 84 -0.08 -19.30 -1.86
CA ASP A 84 -0.88 -20.33 -1.20
C ASP A 84 -0.62 -21.72 -1.79
N ALA A 85 -0.55 -21.82 -3.12
CA ALA A 85 -0.29 -23.08 -3.81
C ALA A 85 1.15 -23.58 -3.61
N ILE A 86 2.14 -22.68 -3.52
CA ILE A 86 3.54 -23.01 -3.20
C ILE A 86 3.62 -23.54 -1.77
N ASP A 87 3.03 -22.84 -0.81
CA ASP A 87 3.06 -23.21 0.61
C ASP A 87 2.28 -24.51 0.89
N ALA A 88 1.24 -24.79 0.09
CA ALA A 88 0.54 -26.08 0.09
C ALA A 88 1.27 -27.21 -0.66
N GLY A 89 2.42 -26.93 -1.31
CA GLY A 89 3.16 -27.92 -2.10
C GLY A 89 2.45 -28.34 -3.40
N GLN A 90 1.48 -27.57 -3.86
CA GLN A 90 0.66 -27.83 -5.06
C GLN A 90 1.24 -27.19 -6.32
N LEU A 91 2.13 -26.21 -6.18
CA LEU A 91 2.76 -25.49 -7.29
C LEU A 91 4.29 -25.55 -7.19
N TYR A 92 4.92 -26.10 -8.23
CA TYR A 92 6.39 -26.26 -8.31
C TYR A 92 7.08 -25.04 -8.91
N ILE A 93 6.85 -23.86 -8.35
CA ILE A 93 7.63 -22.64 -8.64
C ILE A 93 8.20 -22.10 -7.33
N THR A 94 9.29 -21.34 -7.41
CA THR A 94 9.83 -20.67 -6.21
C THR A 94 9.05 -19.39 -5.91
N LYS A 95 9.07 -18.92 -4.66
CA LYS A 95 8.51 -17.61 -4.28
C LYS A 95 9.13 -16.47 -5.10
N GLY A 96 10.44 -16.53 -5.35
CA GLY A 96 11.12 -15.58 -6.23
C GLY A 96 10.63 -15.63 -7.69
N GLN A 97 10.25 -16.80 -8.22
CA GLN A 97 9.64 -16.90 -9.55
C GLN A 97 8.23 -16.28 -9.56
N SER A 98 7.44 -16.54 -8.53
CA SER A 98 6.11 -15.91 -8.35
C SER A 98 6.22 -14.38 -8.28
N ASP A 99 7.20 -13.85 -7.53
CA ASP A 99 7.48 -12.40 -7.46
C ASP A 99 7.87 -11.81 -8.83
N TRP A 100 8.63 -12.54 -9.63
CA TRP A 100 8.96 -12.12 -11.00
C TRP A 100 7.71 -12.10 -11.90
N GLU A 101 6.86 -13.12 -11.85
CA GLU A 101 5.62 -13.20 -12.62
C GLU A 101 4.65 -12.08 -12.25
N PHE A 102 4.53 -11.77 -10.96
CA PHE A 102 3.77 -10.62 -10.46
C PHE A 102 4.29 -9.30 -11.04
N LYS A 103 5.61 -9.09 -11.07
CA LYS A 103 6.21 -7.90 -11.68
C LYS A 103 5.91 -7.81 -13.18
N GLN A 104 5.94 -8.94 -13.89
CA GLN A 104 5.55 -8.99 -15.31
C GLN A 104 4.07 -8.69 -15.50
N CYS A 105 3.20 -9.16 -14.60
CA CYS A 105 1.78 -8.85 -14.62
C CYS A 105 1.53 -7.34 -14.62
N LEU A 106 2.13 -6.61 -13.66
CA LEU A 106 2.01 -5.14 -13.58
C LEU A 106 2.65 -4.43 -14.78
N SER A 107 3.72 -5.00 -15.35
CA SER A 107 4.35 -4.47 -16.56
C SER A 107 3.44 -4.54 -17.80
N ASN A 108 2.44 -5.41 -17.80
CA ASN A 108 1.46 -5.56 -18.87
C ASN A 108 0.21 -4.67 -18.68
N SER A 109 0.13 -3.90 -17.59
CA SER A 109 -0.96 -2.94 -17.39
C SER A 109 -1.02 -1.92 -18.53
N LYS A 110 -2.22 -1.52 -18.93
CA LYS A 110 -2.43 -0.46 -19.93
C LYS A 110 -2.05 0.92 -19.39
N HIS A 111 -1.93 1.07 -18.07
CA HIS A 111 -1.69 2.35 -17.41
C HIS A 111 -0.20 2.59 -17.14
N PHE A 112 0.30 3.76 -17.55
CA PHE A 112 1.71 4.13 -17.39
C PHE A 112 2.14 4.14 -15.91
N TYR A 113 1.32 4.72 -15.04
CA TYR A 113 1.62 4.81 -13.61
C TYR A 113 1.81 3.42 -12.99
N SER A 114 1.00 2.45 -13.40
CA SER A 114 1.07 1.08 -12.90
C SER A 114 2.31 0.35 -13.41
N ARG A 115 2.64 0.54 -14.69
CA ARG A 115 3.84 -0.05 -15.30
C ARG A 115 5.14 0.51 -14.74
N GLU A 116 5.21 1.80 -14.44
CA GLU A 116 6.47 2.45 -14.06
C GLU A 116 6.62 2.68 -12.55
N ILE A 117 5.52 2.96 -11.85
CA ILE A 117 5.56 3.27 -10.42
C ILE A 117 5.11 2.06 -9.61
N VAL A 118 3.86 1.62 -9.76
CA VAL A 118 3.29 0.54 -8.93
C VAL A 118 4.12 -0.75 -9.08
N LYS A 119 4.47 -1.14 -10.31
CA LYS A 119 5.35 -2.28 -10.60
C LYS A 119 6.62 -2.28 -9.76
N ASN A 120 7.29 -1.13 -9.68
CA ASN A 120 8.56 -1.03 -9.00
C ASN A 120 8.36 -1.00 -7.49
N VAL A 121 7.43 -0.19 -6.98
CA VAL A 121 7.14 -0.13 -5.54
C VAL A 121 6.75 -1.50 -5.01
N TYR A 122 5.77 -2.15 -5.65
CA TYR A 122 5.30 -3.46 -5.23
C TYR A 122 6.36 -4.53 -5.42
N GLY A 123 7.11 -4.50 -6.53
CA GLY A 123 8.22 -5.41 -6.78
C GLY A 123 9.29 -5.36 -5.68
N TRP A 124 9.64 -4.16 -5.19
CA TRP A 124 10.55 -4.01 -4.05
C TRP A 124 9.92 -4.49 -2.75
N SER A 125 8.63 -4.18 -2.51
CA SER A 125 7.93 -4.61 -1.30
C SER A 125 7.83 -6.12 -1.18
N VAL A 126 7.48 -6.84 -2.26
CA VAL A 126 7.39 -8.31 -2.21
C VAL A 126 8.76 -8.96 -2.03
N GLN A 127 9.79 -8.49 -2.74
CA GLN A 127 11.16 -9.00 -2.57
C GLN A 127 11.69 -8.77 -1.15
N LEU A 128 11.42 -7.59 -0.58
CA LEU A 128 11.78 -7.28 0.79
C LEU A 128 11.04 -8.21 1.77
N ASN A 129 9.74 -8.42 1.56
CA ASN A 129 8.94 -9.33 2.39
C ASN A 129 9.46 -10.78 2.30
N THR A 130 9.75 -11.29 1.11
CA THR A 130 10.34 -12.62 0.88
C THR A 130 11.68 -12.73 1.61
N TRP A 131 12.57 -11.74 1.42
CA TRP A 131 13.87 -11.72 2.10
C TRP A 131 13.73 -11.71 3.63
N PHE A 132 12.85 -10.88 4.20
CA PHE A 132 12.60 -10.83 5.63
C PHE A 132 12.05 -12.16 6.16
N ASN A 133 11.13 -12.80 5.43
CA ASN A 133 10.55 -14.07 5.83
C ASN A 133 11.59 -15.19 5.83
N GLU A 134 12.40 -15.30 4.78
CA GLU A 134 13.42 -16.33 4.64
C GLU A 134 14.63 -16.11 5.58
N ASN A 135 15.09 -14.87 5.77
CA ASN A 135 16.35 -14.57 6.45
C ASN A 135 16.20 -14.14 7.91
N ILE A 136 15.04 -13.62 8.30
CA ILE A 136 14.81 -13.08 9.65
C ILE A 136 13.74 -13.90 10.36
N TYR A 137 12.51 -13.94 9.84
CA TYR A 137 11.44 -14.65 10.54
C TYR A 137 11.71 -16.15 10.65
N CYS A 138 12.02 -16.84 9.55
CA CYS A 138 12.31 -18.27 9.60
C CYS A 138 13.61 -18.60 10.34
N LYS A 139 14.56 -17.67 10.39
CA LYS A 139 15.83 -17.83 11.12
C LYS A 139 15.66 -17.77 12.65
N PHE A 140 14.63 -17.08 13.15
CA PHE A 140 14.36 -16.95 14.59
C PHE A 140 13.11 -17.71 15.06
N ALA A 141 12.20 -18.09 14.16
CA ALA A 141 10.91 -18.70 14.50
C ALA A 141 10.75 -20.17 14.09
N TRP A 142 11.78 -20.82 13.53
CA TRP A 142 11.72 -22.23 13.08
C TRP A 142 10.52 -22.51 12.15
N CYS A 143 10.59 -21.94 10.95
CA CYS A 143 9.96 -22.56 9.78
C CYS A 143 10.77 -23.83 9.43
#